data_AF-A0A5E4R1V2-F1
#
_entry.id   AF-A0A5E4R1V2-F1
#
_cell.length_a   1.000
_cell.length_b   1.000
_cell.length_c   1.000
_cell.angle_alpha   90.00
_cell.angle_beta   90.00
_cell.angle_gamma   90.00
#
_symmetry.space_group_name_H-M   'P 1'
#
loop_
_entity.id
_entity.type
_entity.pdbx_description
1 polymer ?
#
loop_
_entity_poly.entity_id
_entity_poly.type
_entity_poly.pdbx_seq_one_letter_code
_entity_poly.pdbx_strand_id
1 'polypeptide(L)'
;MSLQRTPPTAIKCASNPDLYTPSTSIISEANSNIRKRKQPSDLDSERIEIIINQKIENNIKSWNEKIDTLITSSIMNTVRSVLSSELKNISETLTNINDSIRGLRADNIIMKKSMDEMNLRFSKMEESINFCDERQKDLEKRLVSLEKRSASCNNFSEQVLTLEQKIASMEQQARDCNIEITNVPERRGESLVQLVVKLGTMVNQPVTTKDIVAAHRVPHADAKDYRPKNIIVKFATKILRDNFLYSCRSKKSITTEDLSIMGTQQKIFINEHLTKK
;
A
#
# COMPACT_ATOMS: atom_id res chain seq x y z
N MET A 1 41.76 -10.90 63.55
CA MET A 1 41.05 -10.32 64.71
C MET A 1 39.95 -11.30 65.08
N SER A 2 40.22 -12.22 65.99
CA SER A 2 40.28 -11.98 67.43
C SER A 2 38.88 -11.67 67.96
N LEU A 3 38.30 -12.62 68.69
CA LEU A 3 38.29 -12.61 70.16
C LEU A 3 36.98 -11.94 70.60
N GLN A 4 36.06 -12.60 71.30
CA GLN A 4 36.15 -13.15 72.66
C GLN A 4 34.69 -13.07 73.20
N ARG A 5 34.21 -13.73 74.24
CA ARG A 5 34.71 -14.64 75.29
C ARG A 5 33.44 -15.15 75.99
N THR A 6 33.21 -16.46 76.09
CA THR A 6 33.52 -17.37 77.23
C THR A 6 32.51 -17.35 78.40
N PRO A 7 32.38 -18.50 79.10
CA PRO A 7 31.25 -18.93 79.94
C PRO A 7 31.49 -18.59 81.44
N PRO A 8 30.68 -19.09 82.40
CA PRO A 8 31.03 -20.31 83.16
C PRO A 8 29.79 -21.14 83.62
N THR A 9 29.80 -22.47 83.79
CA THR A 9 30.50 -23.40 84.73
C THR A 9 29.61 -23.85 85.90
N ALA A 10 29.47 -25.17 85.98
CA ALA A 10 29.23 -26.10 87.09
C ALA A 10 28.85 -25.61 88.49
N ILE A 11 27.98 -26.39 89.15
CA ILE A 11 27.99 -26.88 90.56
C ILE A 11 26.90 -27.97 90.60
N LYS A 12 27.16 -29.29 90.68
CA LYS A 12 27.62 -30.14 91.80
C LYS A 12 26.77 -30.05 93.09
N CYS A 13 26.61 -31.21 93.73
CA CYS A 13 26.08 -31.48 95.07
C CYS A 13 24.56 -31.68 95.13
N ALA A 14 24.08 -32.92 95.24
CA ALA A 14 24.14 -33.85 96.39
C ALA A 14 23.03 -33.57 97.42
N SER A 15 22.08 -34.49 97.51
CA SER A 15 21.40 -34.86 98.75
C SER A 15 20.65 -36.18 98.52
N ASN A 16 21.22 -37.27 99.02
CA ASN A 16 20.44 -38.44 99.43
C ASN A 16 19.42 -37.99 100.50
N PRO A 17 18.31 -38.71 100.62
CA PRO A 17 18.28 -39.64 101.74
C PRO A 17 17.82 -41.03 101.31
N ASP A 18 18.60 -41.99 101.80
CA ASP A 18 18.19 -43.30 102.29
C ASP A 18 16.69 -43.61 102.26
N LEU A 19 16.34 -44.78 101.72
CA LEU A 19 15.68 -45.86 102.47
C LEU A 19 15.49 -47.11 101.57
N TYR A 20 16.49 -47.99 101.65
CA TYR A 20 16.40 -49.45 101.83
C TYR A 20 15.18 -50.23 101.29
N THR A 21 15.44 -51.20 100.38
CA THR A 21 14.59 -52.39 100.20
C THR A 21 15.33 -53.62 100.73
N PRO A 22 14.76 -54.41 101.68
CA PRO A 22 15.41 -55.57 102.27
C PRO A 22 15.07 -56.86 101.51
N SER A 23 16.12 -57.61 101.13
CA SER A 23 16.11 -59.07 100.98
C SER A 23 17.56 -59.47 100.69
N THR A 24 18.39 -59.92 101.64
CA THR A 24 18.37 -61.31 102.13
C THR A 24 19.39 -61.47 103.27
N SER A 25 18.94 -61.75 104.49
CA SER A 25 19.60 -62.66 105.46
C SER A 25 18.89 -62.58 106.83
N ILE A 26 18.10 -63.62 107.13
CA ILE A 26 18.05 -64.16 108.50
C ILE A 26 18.96 -65.38 108.50
N ILE A 27 19.79 -65.48 109.55
CA ILE A 27 20.12 -66.64 110.40
C ILE A 27 21.27 -66.06 111.26
N SER A 28 20.97 -65.42 112.40
CA SER A 28 21.03 -66.02 113.75
C SER A 28 22.44 -66.57 114.05
N GLU A 29 23.11 -66.30 115.16
CA GLU A 29 22.73 -66.44 116.57
C GLU A 29 23.76 -65.61 117.39
N ALA A 30 23.41 -64.91 118.47
CA ALA A 30 23.45 -65.55 119.77
C ALA A 30 22.62 -64.79 120.83
N ASN A 31 21.55 -65.47 121.24
CA ASN A 31 21.16 -65.65 122.64
C ASN A 31 20.82 -64.41 123.46
N SER A 32 19.60 -63.91 123.24
CA SER A 32 18.63 -63.99 124.34
C SER A 32 17.30 -64.55 123.83
N ASN A 33 16.72 -65.46 124.61
CA ASN A 33 15.36 -65.93 124.46
C ASN A 33 14.39 -64.75 124.65
N ILE A 34 13.71 -64.38 123.57
CA ILE A 34 12.78 -63.24 123.48
C ILE A 34 11.34 -63.77 123.42
N ARG A 35 10.47 -63.25 124.31
CA ARG A 35 9.00 -63.41 124.21
C ARG A 35 8.27 -62.08 124.42
N LYS A 36 7.72 -61.62 123.29
CA LYS A 36 6.36 -61.07 123.04
C LYS A 36 5.88 -59.83 123.81
N ARG A 37 5.80 -58.72 123.07
CA ARG A 37 4.61 -57.83 123.06
C ARG A 37 3.74 -58.17 121.84
N LYS A 38 2.41 -58.13 122.03
CA LYS A 38 1.34 -58.52 121.09
C LYS A 38 1.34 -57.63 119.82
N GLN A 39 1.37 -58.26 118.64
CA GLN A 39 1.05 -57.65 117.33
C GLN A 39 -0.45 -57.33 117.25
N PRO A 40 -0.87 -56.23 116.59
CA PRO A 40 -2.27 -56.00 116.24
C PRO A 40 -2.74 -57.02 115.18
N SER A 41 -4.05 -57.27 115.14
CA SER A 41 -4.72 -58.33 114.36
C SER A 41 -4.60 -58.18 112.84
N ASP A 42 -4.43 -59.32 112.15
CA ASP A 42 -4.40 -59.51 110.68
C ASP A 42 -5.49 -58.77 109.88
N LEU A 43 -6.65 -58.53 110.51
CA LEU A 43 -7.82 -57.89 109.87
C LEU A 43 -7.62 -56.43 109.43
N ASP A 44 -6.70 -55.69 110.06
CA ASP A 44 -6.50 -54.27 109.73
C ASP A 44 -5.54 -54.07 108.55
N SER A 45 -4.55 -54.95 108.36
CA SER A 45 -3.62 -54.88 107.21
C SER A 45 -4.31 -55.21 105.88
N GLU A 46 -5.17 -56.23 105.85
CA GLU A 46 -5.87 -56.71 104.65
C GLU A 46 -6.90 -55.66 104.15
N ARG A 47 -7.56 -54.96 105.07
CA ARG A 47 -8.44 -53.82 104.75
C ARG A 47 -7.69 -52.64 104.16
N ILE A 48 -6.50 -52.34 104.68
CA ILE A 48 -5.64 -51.26 104.17
C ILE A 48 -5.17 -51.60 102.75
N GLU A 49 -4.82 -52.86 102.48
CA GLU A 49 -4.40 -53.32 101.15
C GLU A 49 -5.53 -53.21 100.10
N ILE A 50 -6.76 -53.61 100.45
CA ILE A 50 -7.94 -53.45 99.57
C ILE A 50 -8.20 -51.98 99.26
N ILE A 51 -8.15 -51.10 100.27
CA ILE A 51 -8.36 -49.65 100.08
C ILE A 51 -7.28 -49.05 99.16
N ILE A 52 -6.02 -49.48 99.32
CA ILE A 52 -4.91 -49.03 98.49
C ILE A 52 -5.10 -49.52 97.04
N ASN A 53 -5.39 -50.80 96.82
CA ASN A 53 -5.62 -51.37 95.49
C ASN A 53 -6.81 -50.70 94.79
N GLN A 54 -7.93 -50.51 95.49
CA GLN A 54 -9.10 -49.84 94.95
C GLN A 54 -8.82 -48.37 94.60
N LYS A 55 -8.00 -47.68 95.39
CA LYS A 55 -7.57 -46.31 95.09
C LYS A 55 -6.61 -46.25 93.90
N ILE A 56 -5.70 -47.22 93.76
CA ILE A 56 -4.83 -47.36 92.60
C ILE A 56 -5.66 -47.62 91.33
N GLU A 57 -6.60 -48.55 91.35
CA GLU A 57 -7.49 -48.83 90.22
C GLU A 57 -8.33 -47.61 89.82
N ASN A 58 -8.89 -46.90 90.80
CA ASN A 58 -9.65 -45.68 90.54
C ASN A 58 -8.77 -44.58 89.95
N ASN A 59 -7.52 -44.45 90.41
CA ASN A 59 -6.56 -43.51 89.83
C ASN A 59 -6.18 -43.91 88.40
N ILE A 60 -5.95 -45.20 88.11
CA ILE A 60 -5.64 -45.72 86.77
C ILE A 60 -6.82 -45.47 85.82
N LYS A 61 -8.06 -45.75 86.25
CA LYS A 61 -9.26 -45.45 85.46
C LYS A 61 -9.37 -43.96 85.15
N SER A 62 -9.20 -43.10 86.16
CA SER A 62 -9.21 -41.65 85.96
C SER A 62 -8.10 -41.18 85.02
N TRP A 63 -6.91 -41.78 85.07
CA TRP A 63 -5.80 -41.45 84.18
C TRP A 63 -6.09 -41.91 82.75
N ASN A 64 -6.63 -43.10 82.55
CA ASN A 64 -7.02 -43.59 81.22
C ASN A 64 -8.10 -42.71 80.59
N GLU A 65 -9.15 -42.32 81.34
CA GLU A 65 -10.17 -41.40 80.84
C GLU A 65 -9.59 -40.02 80.47
N LYS A 66 -8.65 -39.50 81.27
CA LYS A 66 -7.93 -38.25 80.95
C LYS A 66 -7.07 -38.39 79.71
N ILE A 67 -6.40 -39.53 79.53
CA ILE A 67 -5.58 -39.81 78.35
C ILE A 67 -6.47 -39.92 77.11
N ASP A 68 -7.58 -40.66 77.17
CA ASP A 68 -8.51 -40.82 76.04
C ASP A 68 -9.15 -39.50 75.64
N THR A 69 -9.56 -38.68 76.62
CA THR A 69 -10.11 -37.35 76.35
C THR A 69 -9.06 -36.40 75.77
N LEU A 70 -7.81 -36.46 76.25
CA LEU A 70 -6.72 -35.65 75.72
C LEU A 70 -6.32 -36.08 74.29
N ILE A 71 -6.19 -37.38 74.03
CA ILE A 71 -5.86 -37.91 72.71
C ILE A 71 -6.99 -37.60 71.72
N THR A 72 -8.25 -37.87 72.10
CA THR A 72 -9.41 -37.62 71.23
C THR A 72 -9.56 -36.14 70.93
N SER A 73 -9.43 -35.26 71.93
CA SER A 73 -9.49 -33.81 71.71
C SER A 73 -8.34 -33.30 70.85
N SER A 74 -7.11 -33.79 71.07
CA SER A 74 -5.94 -33.41 70.27
C SER A 74 -6.09 -33.84 68.80
N ILE A 75 -6.47 -35.09 68.54
CA ILE A 75 -6.72 -35.61 67.19
C ILE A 75 -7.87 -34.84 66.53
N MET A 76 -8.98 -34.66 67.22
CA MET A 76 -10.14 -33.95 66.68
C MET A 76 -9.83 -32.49 66.36
N ASN A 77 -9.08 -31.79 67.22
CA ASN A 77 -8.66 -30.42 66.96
C ASN A 77 -7.71 -30.35 65.76
N THR A 78 -6.77 -31.30 65.65
CA THR A 78 -5.83 -31.37 64.51
C THR A 78 -6.57 -31.64 63.21
N VAL A 79 -7.44 -32.65 63.17
CA VAL A 79 -8.25 -33.01 62.00
C VAL A 79 -9.19 -31.87 61.61
N ARG A 80 -9.87 -31.25 62.59
CA ARG A 80 -10.75 -30.10 62.33
C ARG A 80 -9.99 -28.91 61.78
N SER A 81 -8.79 -28.64 62.30
CA SER A 81 -7.92 -27.56 61.83
C SER A 81 -7.52 -27.79 60.38
N VAL A 82 -7.00 -28.98 60.05
CA VAL A 82 -6.58 -29.35 58.69
C VAL A 82 -7.76 -29.35 57.72
N LEU A 83 -8.89 -29.95 58.07
CA LEU A 83 -10.08 -29.93 57.21
C LEU A 83 -10.58 -28.50 56.98
N SER A 84 -10.55 -27.65 58.01
CA SER A 84 -10.96 -26.26 57.87
C SER A 84 -10.02 -25.47 56.97
N SER A 85 -8.70 -25.71 57.06
CA SER A 85 -7.72 -25.05 56.17
C SER A 85 -7.87 -25.52 54.73
N GLU A 86 -8.02 -26.83 54.48
CA GLU A 86 -8.19 -27.36 53.13
C GLU A 86 -9.52 -26.94 52.50
N LEU A 87 -10.62 -26.95 53.25
CA LEU A 87 -11.91 -26.45 52.76
C LEU A 87 -11.85 -24.97 52.42
N LYS A 88 -11.11 -24.17 53.20
CA LYS A 88 -10.87 -22.76 52.89
C LYS A 88 -10.07 -22.60 51.59
N ASN A 89 -8.98 -23.35 51.42
CA ASN A 89 -8.16 -23.35 50.21
C ASN A 89 -8.98 -23.76 48.97
N ILE A 90 -9.79 -24.81 49.08
CA ILE A 90 -10.70 -25.26 48.01
C ILE A 90 -11.72 -24.17 47.68
N SER A 91 -12.33 -23.56 48.69
CA SER A 91 -13.28 -22.46 48.47
C SER A 91 -12.63 -21.30 47.72
N GLU A 92 -11.41 -20.92 48.08
CA GLU A 92 -10.67 -19.82 47.46
C GLU A 92 -10.29 -20.14 46.00
N THR A 93 -9.83 -21.36 45.74
CA THR A 93 -9.54 -21.80 44.36
C THR A 93 -10.80 -21.88 43.50
N LEU A 94 -11.93 -22.33 44.05
CA LEU A 94 -13.23 -22.32 43.35
C LEU A 94 -13.71 -20.91 43.02
N THR A 95 -13.55 -19.94 43.93
CA THR A 95 -13.88 -18.54 43.63
C THR A 95 -13.02 -17.97 42.52
N ASN A 96 -11.71 -18.25 42.54
CA ASN A 96 -10.77 -17.79 41.51
C ASN A 96 -11.09 -18.39 40.12
N ILE A 97 -11.44 -19.68 40.07
CA ILE A 97 -11.88 -20.34 38.83
C ILE A 97 -13.17 -19.71 38.32
N ASN A 98 -14.13 -19.46 39.20
CA ASN A 98 -15.41 -18.87 38.81
C ASN A 98 -15.25 -17.44 38.26
N ASP A 99 -14.39 -16.64 38.88
CA ASP A 99 -14.03 -15.31 38.38
C ASP A 99 -13.33 -15.39 37.01
N SER A 100 -12.42 -16.34 36.82
CA SER A 100 -11.76 -16.58 35.53
C SER A 100 -12.77 -16.99 34.44
N ILE A 101 -13.72 -17.88 34.77
CA ILE A 101 -14.79 -18.30 33.84
C ILE A 101 -15.69 -17.11 33.49
N ARG A 102 -16.00 -16.23 34.45
CA ARG A 102 -16.77 -15.01 34.18
C ARG A 102 -16.01 -14.07 33.24
N GLY A 103 -14.71 -13.90 33.46
CA GLY A 103 -13.82 -13.14 32.56
C GLY A 103 -13.83 -13.69 31.15
N LEU A 104 -13.57 -14.99 30.98
CA LEU A 104 -13.59 -15.66 29.68
C LEU A 104 -14.94 -15.54 28.96
N ARG A 105 -16.06 -15.59 29.69
CA ARG A 105 -17.38 -15.37 29.09
C ARG A 105 -17.56 -13.94 28.58
N ALA A 106 -17.09 -12.95 29.33
CA ALA A 106 -17.11 -11.55 28.89
C ALA A 106 -16.26 -11.35 27.63
N ASP A 107 -15.03 -11.89 27.61
CA ASP A 107 -14.15 -11.81 26.45
C ASP A 107 -14.76 -12.48 25.21
N ASN A 108 -15.40 -13.64 25.38
CA ASN A 108 -16.10 -14.31 24.27
C ASN A 108 -17.24 -13.48 23.68
N ILE A 109 -18.00 -12.76 24.51
CA ILE A 109 -19.05 -11.85 24.04
C ILE A 109 -18.44 -10.71 23.22
N ILE A 110 -17.33 -10.12 23.70
CA ILE A 110 -16.63 -9.03 23.01
C ILE A 110 -16.05 -9.52 21.68
N MET A 111 -15.40 -10.69 21.66
CA MET A 111 -14.86 -11.30 20.44
C MET A 111 -15.95 -11.58 19.42
N LYS A 112 -17.11 -12.10 19.85
CA LYS A 112 -18.23 -12.35 18.95
C LYS A 112 -18.74 -11.07 18.31
N LYS A 113 -18.89 -10.00 19.10
CA LYS A 113 -19.30 -8.69 18.58
C LYS A 113 -18.28 -8.13 17.57
N SER A 114 -16.99 -8.23 17.89
CA SER A 114 -15.91 -7.82 16.97
C SER A 114 -15.93 -8.61 15.66
N MET A 115 -16.19 -9.92 15.73
CA MET A 115 -16.33 -10.78 14.56
C MET A 115 -17.53 -10.37 13.68
N ASP A 116 -18.68 -10.07 14.29
CA ASP A 116 -19.88 -9.63 13.57
C ASP A 116 -19.63 -8.28 12.86
N GLU A 117 -18.97 -7.33 13.54
CA GLU A 117 -18.57 -6.05 12.96
C GLU A 117 -17.58 -6.23 11.79
N MET A 118 -16.63 -7.15 11.95
CA MET A 118 -15.64 -7.47 10.92
C MET A 118 -16.30 -8.11 9.68
N ASN A 119 -17.22 -9.05 9.88
CA ASN A 119 -17.99 -9.67 8.79
C ASN A 119 -18.80 -8.62 8.00
N LEU A 120 -19.42 -7.67 8.71
CA LEU A 120 -20.14 -6.57 8.06
C LEU A 120 -19.20 -5.71 7.20
N ARG A 121 -18.00 -5.41 7.70
CA ARG A 121 -16.99 -4.66 6.92
C ARG A 121 -16.50 -5.44 5.71
N PHE A 122 -16.30 -6.75 5.83
CA PHE A 122 -15.91 -7.61 4.72
C PHE A 122 -16.97 -7.64 3.62
N SER A 123 -18.25 -7.78 3.98
CA SER A 123 -19.36 -7.74 3.02
C SER A 123 -19.42 -6.40 2.28
N LYS A 124 -19.28 -5.28 2.98
CA LYS A 124 -19.21 -3.95 2.33
C LYS A 124 -18.00 -3.79 1.42
N MET A 125 -16.86 -4.39 1.80
CA MET A 125 -15.65 -4.36 0.99
C MET A 125 -15.83 -5.17 -0.29
N GLU A 126 -16.48 -6.33 -0.22
CA GLU A 126 -16.82 -7.16 -1.38
C GLU A 126 -17.72 -6.40 -2.36
N GLU A 127 -18.75 -5.72 -1.86
CA GLU A 127 -19.61 -4.84 -2.69
C GLU A 127 -18.80 -3.74 -3.38
N SER A 128 -17.90 -3.07 -2.64
CA SER A 128 -17.04 -2.02 -3.21
C SER A 128 -16.07 -2.57 -4.26
N ILE A 129 -15.54 -3.78 -4.09
CA ILE A 129 -14.65 -4.43 -5.06
C ILE A 129 -15.41 -4.75 -6.34
N ASN A 130 -16.62 -5.31 -6.22
CA ASN A 130 -17.47 -5.62 -7.38
C ASN A 130 -17.83 -4.36 -8.16
N PHE A 131 -18.18 -3.27 -7.47
CA PHE A 131 -18.42 -1.97 -8.10
C PHE A 131 -17.19 -1.43 -8.84
N CYS A 132 -16.00 -1.55 -8.23
CA CYS A 132 -14.75 -1.14 -8.86
C CYS A 132 -14.43 -1.98 -10.11
N ASP A 133 -14.66 -3.30 -10.08
CA ASP A 133 -14.46 -4.20 -11.22
C ASP A 133 -15.38 -3.86 -12.39
N GLU A 134 -16.66 -3.59 -12.13
CA GLU A 134 -17.61 -3.13 -13.15
C GLU A 134 -17.17 -1.80 -13.78
N ARG A 135 -16.77 -0.84 -12.95
CA ARG A 135 -16.25 0.45 -13.42
C ARG A 135 -14.97 0.29 -14.24
N GLN A 136 -14.08 -0.63 -13.84
CA GLN A 136 -12.87 -0.92 -14.59
C GLN A 136 -13.19 -1.47 -15.98
N LYS A 137 -14.13 -2.42 -16.08
CA LYS A 137 -14.59 -2.97 -17.37
C LYS A 137 -15.20 -1.90 -18.28
N ASP A 138 -15.96 -0.95 -17.73
CA ASP A 138 -16.50 0.18 -18.51
C ASP A 138 -15.37 1.08 -19.03
N LEU A 139 -14.40 1.41 -18.18
CA LEU A 139 -13.25 2.23 -18.57
C LEU A 139 -12.42 1.56 -19.66
N GLU A 140 -12.17 0.25 -19.56
CA GLU A 140 -11.46 -0.52 -20.59
C GLU A 140 -12.19 -0.47 -21.94
N LYS A 141 -13.52 -0.65 -21.95
CA LYS A 141 -14.33 -0.53 -23.19
C LYS A 141 -14.23 0.86 -23.80
N ARG A 142 -14.31 1.90 -22.96
CA ARG A 142 -14.19 3.30 -23.41
C ARG A 142 -12.80 3.59 -23.96
N LEU A 143 -11.75 3.06 -23.32
CA LEU A 143 -10.37 3.22 -23.77
C LEU A 143 -10.16 2.59 -25.16
N VAL A 144 -10.61 1.34 -25.36
CA VAL A 144 -10.55 0.68 -26.68
C VAL A 144 -11.31 1.47 -27.76
N SER A 145 -12.47 2.04 -27.41
CA SER A 145 -13.23 2.86 -28.36
C SER A 145 -12.50 4.16 -28.75
N LEU A 146 -11.80 4.78 -27.79
CA LEU A 146 -11.01 5.99 -28.01
C LEU A 146 -9.77 5.69 -28.86
N GLU A 147 -9.08 4.59 -28.61
CA GLU A 147 -7.93 4.14 -29.41
C GLU A 147 -8.32 3.91 -30.86
N LYS A 148 -9.43 3.20 -31.11
CA LYS A 148 -9.97 2.99 -32.46
C LYS A 148 -10.26 4.32 -33.17
N ARG A 149 -10.93 5.25 -32.48
CA ARG A 149 -11.26 6.57 -33.04
C ARG A 149 -10.00 7.41 -33.31
N SER A 150 -9.00 7.34 -32.42
CA SER A 150 -7.72 8.01 -32.60
C SER A 150 -6.97 7.49 -33.82
N ALA A 151 -6.90 6.17 -33.98
CA ALA A 151 -6.30 5.54 -35.16
C ALA A 151 -7.00 5.96 -36.46
N SER A 152 -8.34 6.01 -36.48
CA SER A 152 -9.08 6.54 -37.64
C SER A 152 -8.76 8.02 -37.92
N CYS A 153 -8.63 8.85 -36.89
CA CYS A 153 -8.29 10.27 -37.05
C CYS A 153 -6.91 10.45 -37.70
N ASN A 154 -5.91 9.69 -37.26
CA ASN A 154 -4.57 9.73 -37.85
C ASN A 154 -4.59 9.33 -39.33
N ASN A 155 -5.32 8.25 -39.67
CA ASN A 155 -5.51 7.83 -41.06
C ASN A 155 -6.18 8.92 -41.91
N PHE A 156 -7.21 9.60 -41.39
CA PHE A 156 -7.85 10.70 -42.10
C PHE A 156 -6.90 11.89 -42.29
N SER A 157 -6.10 12.23 -41.28
CA SER A 157 -5.09 13.29 -41.38
C SER A 157 -4.07 13.00 -42.48
N GLU A 158 -3.55 11.78 -42.55
CA GLU A 158 -2.63 11.35 -43.62
C GLU A 158 -3.29 11.38 -45.01
N GLN A 159 -4.56 10.98 -45.11
CA GLN A 159 -5.33 11.07 -46.35
C GLN A 159 -5.52 12.53 -46.80
N VAL A 160 -5.84 13.43 -45.88
CA VAL A 160 -5.99 14.87 -46.19
C VAL A 160 -4.67 15.43 -46.71
N LEU A 161 -3.56 15.18 -46.03
CA LEU A 161 -2.23 15.61 -46.49
C LEU A 161 -1.90 15.06 -47.88
N THR A 162 -2.22 13.81 -48.14
CA THR A 162 -2.02 13.18 -49.45
C THR A 162 -2.87 13.84 -50.53
N LEU A 163 -4.12 14.16 -50.21
CA LEU A 163 -5.04 14.83 -51.15
C LEU A 163 -4.61 16.27 -51.42
N GLU A 164 -4.18 17.03 -50.41
CA GLU A 164 -3.62 18.38 -50.56
C GLU A 164 -2.39 18.38 -51.48
N GLN A 165 -1.47 17.42 -51.29
CA GLN A 165 -0.31 17.25 -52.17
C GLN A 165 -0.70 16.92 -53.61
N LYS A 166 -1.70 16.05 -53.81
CA LYS A 166 -2.22 15.72 -55.15
C LYS A 166 -2.86 16.94 -55.81
N ILE A 167 -3.65 17.72 -55.07
CA ILE A 167 -4.26 18.96 -55.57
C ILE A 167 -3.17 19.95 -55.97
N ALA A 168 -2.19 20.21 -55.10
CA ALA A 168 -1.08 21.11 -55.40
C ALA A 168 -0.30 20.68 -56.66
N SER A 169 -0.06 19.37 -56.82
CA SER A 169 0.60 18.83 -58.01
C SER A 169 -0.25 19.00 -59.28
N MET A 170 -1.56 18.73 -59.23
CA MET A 170 -2.47 18.92 -60.35
C MET A 170 -2.58 20.39 -60.76
N GLU A 171 -2.68 21.30 -59.78
CA GLU A 171 -2.72 22.73 -60.03
C GLU A 171 -1.43 23.26 -60.65
N GLN A 172 -0.28 22.71 -60.26
CA GLN A 172 1.00 23.05 -60.87
C GLN A 172 1.07 22.51 -62.30
N GLN A 173 0.64 21.26 -62.52
CA GLN A 173 0.59 20.64 -63.84
C GLN A 173 -0.33 21.41 -64.80
N ALA A 174 -1.44 21.99 -64.32
CA ALA A 174 -2.31 22.84 -65.14
C ALA A 174 -1.60 24.12 -65.64
N ARG A 175 -0.54 24.55 -64.94
CA ARG A 175 0.29 25.72 -65.27
C ARG A 175 1.61 25.35 -65.97
N ASP A 176 1.86 24.07 -66.27
CA ASP A 176 3.13 23.60 -66.85
C ASP A 176 3.46 24.20 -68.23
N CYS A 177 2.52 24.76 -68.95
CA CYS A 177 2.80 25.42 -70.23
C CYS A 177 2.72 26.94 -70.13
N ASN A 178 2.63 27.48 -68.92
CA ASN A 178 2.37 28.90 -68.69
C ASN A 178 3.66 29.63 -68.29
N ILE A 179 3.79 30.86 -68.80
CA ILE A 179 4.72 31.86 -68.27
C ILE A 179 3.94 33.04 -67.71
N GLU A 180 4.58 33.74 -66.79
CA GLU A 180 4.11 34.98 -66.21
C GLU A 180 5.04 36.12 -66.64
N ILE A 181 4.47 37.12 -67.28
CA ILE A 181 5.17 38.34 -67.68
C ILE A 181 4.66 39.47 -66.78
N THR A 182 5.57 40.09 -66.04
CA THR A 182 5.26 41.14 -65.06
C THR A 182 5.85 42.48 -65.48
N ASN A 183 5.28 43.56 -64.93
CA ASN A 183 5.74 44.93 -65.13
C ASN A 183 5.65 45.42 -66.59
N VAL A 184 4.61 44.98 -67.31
CA VAL A 184 4.27 45.48 -68.64
C VAL A 184 3.15 46.52 -68.52
N PRO A 185 3.36 47.79 -68.89
CA PRO A 185 2.33 48.84 -68.83
C PRO A 185 1.03 48.45 -69.52
N GLU A 186 -0.11 48.79 -68.91
CA GLU A 186 -1.44 48.52 -69.45
C GLU A 186 -1.82 49.53 -70.54
N ARG A 187 -2.42 49.04 -71.64
CA ARG A 187 -2.83 49.88 -72.77
C ARG A 187 -4.15 49.44 -73.35
N ARG A 188 -4.99 50.41 -73.72
CA ARG A 188 -6.24 50.14 -74.43
C ARG A 188 -5.95 49.62 -75.84
N GLY A 189 -6.55 48.47 -76.19
CA GLY A 189 -6.38 47.85 -77.51
C GLY A 189 -5.05 47.14 -77.71
N GLU A 190 -4.33 46.78 -76.64
CA GLU A 190 -3.10 46.01 -76.76
C GLU A 190 -3.36 44.58 -77.26
N SER A 191 -2.43 44.06 -78.07
CA SER A 191 -2.43 42.65 -78.46
C SER A 191 -1.31 41.92 -77.72
N LEU A 192 -1.69 41.19 -76.67
CA LEU A 192 -0.77 40.39 -75.86
C LEU A 192 -0.10 39.27 -76.69
N VAL A 193 -0.81 38.72 -77.68
CA VAL A 193 -0.25 37.72 -78.59
C VAL A 193 0.88 38.33 -79.43
N GLN A 194 0.67 39.51 -80.01
CA GLN A 194 1.71 40.19 -80.80
C GLN A 194 2.90 40.62 -79.93
N LEU A 195 2.65 41.00 -78.67
CA LEU A 195 3.71 41.27 -77.69
C LEU A 195 4.61 40.04 -77.48
N VAL A 196 4.03 38.86 -77.31
CA VAL A 196 4.79 37.60 -77.13
C VAL A 196 5.56 37.21 -78.39
N VAL A 197 4.98 37.40 -79.58
CA VAL A 197 5.67 37.15 -80.86
C VAL A 197 6.91 38.06 -80.99
N LYS A 198 6.76 39.35 -80.69
CA LYS A 198 7.88 40.31 -80.67
C LYS A 198 8.95 39.91 -79.66
N LEU A 199 8.54 39.57 -78.44
CA LEU A 199 9.43 39.03 -77.40
C LEU A 199 10.22 37.83 -77.92
N GLY A 200 9.57 36.88 -78.58
CA GLY A 200 10.21 35.70 -79.16
C GLY A 200 11.29 36.05 -80.18
N THR A 201 10.97 36.94 -81.13
CA THR A 201 11.97 37.44 -82.10
C THR A 201 13.15 38.13 -81.43
N MET A 202 12.88 38.87 -80.35
CA MET A 202 13.88 39.63 -79.61
C MET A 202 14.84 38.72 -78.81
N VAL A 203 14.37 37.57 -78.33
CA VAL A 203 15.20 36.59 -77.58
C VAL A 203 15.74 35.45 -78.45
N ASN A 204 15.68 35.57 -79.78
CA ASN A 204 16.09 34.53 -80.74
C ASN A 204 15.34 33.18 -80.56
N GLN A 205 14.13 33.22 -80.02
CA GLN A 205 13.22 32.08 -79.94
C GLN A 205 11.89 32.48 -80.59
N PRO A 206 11.81 32.49 -81.94
CA PRO A 206 10.60 32.95 -82.63
C PRO A 206 9.41 32.07 -82.27
N VAL A 207 8.31 32.70 -81.89
CA VAL A 207 7.04 32.06 -81.55
C VAL A 207 5.97 32.56 -82.52
N THR A 208 5.13 31.67 -83.01
CA THR A 208 3.99 32.04 -83.87
C THR A 208 2.69 32.14 -83.09
N THR A 209 1.66 32.74 -83.70
CA THR A 209 0.33 32.82 -83.08
C THR A 209 -0.28 31.45 -82.79
N LYS A 210 0.11 30.39 -83.52
CA LYS A 210 -0.37 29.01 -83.33
C LYS A 210 0.24 28.35 -82.09
N ASP A 211 1.41 28.80 -81.68
CA ASP A 211 2.12 28.27 -80.51
C ASP A 211 1.57 28.82 -79.19
N ILE A 212 0.74 29.86 -79.26
CA ILE A 212 0.13 30.52 -78.11
C ILE A 212 -1.34 30.09 -78.02
N VAL A 213 -1.66 29.33 -76.97
CA VAL A 213 -3.02 28.86 -76.68
C VAL A 213 -3.87 29.99 -76.11
N ALA A 214 -3.30 30.76 -75.18
CA ALA A 214 -3.99 31.90 -74.56
C ALA A 214 -2.98 32.92 -74.04
N ALA A 215 -3.32 34.20 -74.13
CA ALA A 215 -2.58 35.29 -73.50
C ALA A 215 -3.56 36.30 -72.91
N HIS A 216 -3.52 36.50 -71.60
CA HIS A 216 -4.47 37.39 -70.91
C HIS A 216 -3.83 38.01 -69.67
N ARG A 217 -4.36 39.16 -69.24
CA ARG A 217 -3.98 39.77 -67.95
C ARG A 217 -4.75 39.11 -66.81
N VAL A 218 -4.08 38.94 -65.68
CA VAL A 218 -4.66 38.37 -64.46
C VAL A 218 -4.72 39.45 -63.38
N PRO A 219 -5.85 39.59 -62.66
CA PRO A 219 -5.95 40.54 -61.56
C PRO A 219 -4.97 40.21 -60.45
N HIS A 220 -4.50 41.24 -59.75
CA HIS A 220 -3.72 41.05 -58.53
C HIS A 220 -4.59 40.38 -57.45
N ALA A 221 -3.97 39.59 -56.59
CA ALA A 221 -4.65 39.03 -55.42
C ALA A 221 -5.11 40.14 -54.47
N ASP A 222 -4.27 41.18 -54.31
CA ASP A 222 -4.60 42.37 -53.53
C ASP A 222 -5.14 43.48 -54.44
N ALA A 223 -6.39 43.88 -54.21
CA ALA A 223 -7.04 44.96 -54.99
C ALA A 223 -6.39 46.35 -54.81
N LYS A 224 -5.51 46.51 -53.80
CA LYS A 224 -4.77 47.75 -53.52
C LYS A 224 -3.44 47.83 -54.28
N ASP A 225 -3.10 46.80 -55.05
CA ASP A 225 -1.88 46.79 -55.84
C ASP A 225 -2.08 47.62 -57.12
N TYR A 226 -1.40 48.78 -57.17
CA TYR A 226 -1.44 49.70 -58.31
C TYR A 226 -0.43 49.35 -59.41
N ARG A 227 0.31 48.23 -59.29
CA ARG A 227 1.21 47.76 -60.34
C ARG A 227 0.41 47.31 -61.58
N PRO A 228 1.03 47.31 -62.78
CA PRO A 228 0.39 46.76 -63.97
C PRO A 228 0.07 45.28 -63.80
N LYS A 229 -1.12 44.84 -64.20
CA LYS A 229 -1.56 43.43 -64.11
C LYS A 229 -0.61 42.50 -64.86
N ASN A 230 -0.27 41.39 -64.22
CA ASN A 230 0.57 40.37 -64.82
C ASN A 230 -0.12 39.73 -66.03
N ILE A 231 0.67 39.36 -67.04
CA ILE A 231 0.19 38.68 -68.24
C ILE A 231 0.56 37.20 -68.10
N ILE A 232 -0.45 36.33 -68.18
CA ILE A 232 -0.24 34.89 -68.26
C ILE A 232 -0.35 34.48 -69.73
N VAL A 233 0.68 33.77 -70.20
CA VAL A 233 0.74 33.23 -71.55
C VAL A 233 0.85 31.72 -71.45
N LYS A 234 -0.10 31.00 -72.06
CA LYS A 234 -0.09 29.56 -72.19
C LYS A 234 0.39 29.17 -73.58
N PHE A 235 1.49 28.44 -73.64
CA PHE A 235 2.03 27.87 -74.88
C PHE A 235 1.40 26.51 -75.19
N ALA A 236 1.53 26.07 -76.44
CA ALA A 236 1.04 24.79 -76.91
C ALA A 236 1.76 23.59 -76.28
N THR A 237 3.06 23.74 -75.96
CA THR A 237 3.87 22.68 -75.36
C THR A 237 4.77 23.21 -74.26
N LYS A 238 5.08 22.35 -73.28
CA LYS A 238 6.03 22.63 -72.20
C LYS A 238 7.44 22.88 -72.72
N ILE A 239 7.87 22.13 -73.73
CA ILE A 239 9.19 22.28 -74.34
C ILE A 239 9.35 23.68 -74.95
N LEU A 240 8.33 24.18 -75.65
CA LEU A 240 8.35 25.53 -76.20
C LEU A 240 8.40 26.58 -75.10
N ARG A 241 7.60 26.40 -74.04
CA ARG A 241 7.60 27.25 -72.85
C ARG A 241 9.00 27.33 -72.20
N ASP A 242 9.65 26.19 -72.01
CA ASP A 242 10.95 26.09 -71.34
C ASP A 242 12.06 26.71 -72.18
N ASN A 243 12.10 26.43 -73.48
CA ASN A 243 13.05 27.03 -74.41
C ASN A 243 12.89 28.56 -74.46
N PHE A 244 11.64 29.04 -74.53
CA PHE A 244 11.34 30.47 -74.51
C PHE A 244 11.81 31.13 -73.20
N LEU A 245 11.45 30.55 -72.05
CA LEU A 245 11.85 31.07 -70.74
C LEU A 245 13.37 31.07 -70.57
N TYR A 246 14.06 30.02 -71.04
CA TYR A 246 15.51 29.94 -71.02
C TYR A 246 16.17 31.03 -71.87
N SER A 247 15.67 31.26 -73.09
CA SER A 247 16.15 32.33 -73.97
C SER A 247 15.90 33.72 -73.36
N CYS A 248 14.74 33.93 -72.72
CA CYS A 248 14.45 35.15 -71.98
C CYS A 248 15.41 35.37 -70.81
N ARG A 249 15.74 34.33 -70.05
CA ARG A 249 16.69 34.41 -68.92
C ARG A 249 18.14 34.63 -69.39
N SER A 250 18.51 34.07 -70.53
CA SER A 250 19.82 34.29 -71.16
C SER A 250 20.01 35.76 -71.54
N LYS A 251 18.93 36.48 -71.83
CA LYS A 251 18.95 37.91 -72.08
C LYS A 251 18.88 38.69 -70.76
N LYS A 252 20.03 39.19 -70.29
CA LYS A 252 20.23 39.84 -68.97
C LYS A 252 19.18 40.90 -68.58
N SER A 253 18.62 41.62 -69.55
CA SER A 253 17.57 42.61 -69.32
C SER A 253 16.64 42.72 -70.53
N ILE A 254 15.35 42.70 -70.26
CA ILE A 254 14.29 43.02 -71.23
C ILE A 254 13.60 44.27 -70.71
N THR A 255 13.51 45.30 -71.54
CA THR A 255 12.90 46.59 -71.19
C THR A 255 11.70 46.89 -72.09
N THR A 256 10.87 47.85 -71.68
CA THR A 256 9.75 48.34 -72.50
C THR A 256 10.19 48.90 -73.84
N GLU A 257 11.37 49.52 -73.91
CA GLU A 257 11.97 50.04 -75.14
C GLU A 257 12.27 48.93 -76.15
N ASP A 258 12.80 47.79 -75.69
CA ASP A 258 13.07 46.62 -76.53
C ASP A 258 11.82 46.04 -77.20
N LEU A 259 10.64 46.31 -76.63
CA LEU A 259 9.33 45.89 -77.16
C LEU A 259 8.60 46.99 -77.92
N SER A 260 9.29 48.12 -78.16
CA SER A 260 8.74 49.32 -78.78
C SER A 260 7.50 49.84 -78.04
N ILE A 261 7.48 49.69 -76.72
CA ILE A 261 6.44 50.19 -75.84
C ILE A 261 6.80 51.64 -75.47
N MET A 262 6.19 52.61 -76.17
CA MET A 262 6.22 54.04 -75.80
C MET A 262 5.96 54.32 -74.30
N GLY A 263 6.78 55.19 -73.70
CA GLY A 263 6.60 55.63 -72.31
C GLY A 263 7.92 55.58 -71.54
N THR A 264 7.82 55.54 -70.21
CA THR A 264 9.00 55.41 -69.35
C THR A 264 9.64 54.03 -69.51
N GLN A 265 10.97 54.00 -69.56
CA GLN A 265 11.72 52.75 -69.64
C GLN A 265 11.53 51.96 -68.34
N GLN A 266 11.00 50.75 -68.45
CA GLN A 266 10.76 49.85 -67.32
C GLN A 266 11.29 48.46 -67.64
N LYS A 267 11.84 47.79 -66.63
CA LYS A 267 12.33 46.41 -66.75
C LYS A 267 11.15 45.44 -66.68
N ILE A 268 11.09 44.53 -67.64
CA ILE A 268 10.07 43.48 -67.72
C ILE A 268 10.68 42.19 -67.18
N PHE A 269 9.92 41.46 -66.36
CA PHE A 269 10.35 40.17 -65.83
C PHE A 269 9.46 39.05 -66.36
N ILE A 270 10.10 37.95 -66.74
CA ILE A 270 9.46 36.77 -67.32
C ILE A 270 9.82 35.59 -66.44
N ASN A 271 8.80 34.97 -65.85
CA ASN A 271 8.93 33.88 -64.89
C ASN A 271 8.06 32.69 -65.31
N GLU A 272 8.32 31.55 -64.69
CA GLU A 272 7.40 30.41 -64.72
C GLU A 272 6.18 30.71 -63.85
N HIS A 273 5.00 30.29 -64.29
CA HIS A 273 3.79 30.47 -63.51
C HIS A 273 3.61 29.32 -62.51
N LEU A 274 3.88 29.59 -61.24
CA LEU A 274 3.83 28.60 -60.16
C LEU A 274 2.56 28.73 -59.30
N THR A 275 2.16 27.63 -58.67
CA THR A 275 1.15 27.64 -57.60
C THR A 275 1.64 28.42 -56.38
N LYS A 276 0.69 28.99 -55.63
CA LYS A 276 0.98 29.51 -54.29
C LYS A 276 1.10 28.31 -53.35
N LYS A 277 2.11 28.34 -52.48
CA LYS A 277 2.20 27.44 -51.34
C LYS A 277 1.34 27.95 -50.19
#